data_AF-A0A4Q9QTC6-F1
#
_entry.id   AF-A0A4Q9QTC6-F1
#
_cell.length_a   1.000
_cell.length_b   1.000
_cell.length_c   1.000
_cell.angle_alpha   90.00
_cell.angle_beta   90.00
_cell.angle_gamma   90.00
#
_symmetry.space_group_name_H-M   'P 1'
#
loop_
_entity.id
_entity.type
_entity.pdbx_description
1 polymer ?
#
loop_
_entity_poly.entity_id
_entity_poly.type
_entity_poly.pdbx_seq_one_letter_code
_entity_poly.pdbx_strand_id
1 'polypeptide(L)'
;MSTFPDDIDLQAFWDDSDYARKNITDAAPGDTLIAELEAELGYRLPPSYVTFMRRHNGGTPHKCCFPTETPTSWADDHVAITSFPSIGRDKIYSLGGQLGSRFMVQEWGYPDIGVYICDCPSAGHDMVALDYRHCGPQGEPRVVHVDQEDDYRITFLARDFESFVRGLVDEQHFDTSEEDFEEERLRVTDGEFSETLASLLQGFEPFPRIDQAMRAIALRLLEEKRCFALHADPLSYLLYDLQFWLYQYRQRIDRRRDYLDAYPALIALAGGGFSTGGYAPGFVEDWFERRVDERLLIESRHGIVFSEAHKAWMLEQLQAFLG
;
A
#
# COMPACT_ATOMS: atom_id res chain seq x y z
N MET A 1 20.67 -34.30 7.06
CA MET A 1 19.62 -34.14 8.09
C MET A 1 19.42 -32.65 8.27
N SER A 2 18.17 -32.18 8.31
CA SER A 2 17.88 -30.78 8.58
C SER A 2 18.40 -30.40 9.97
N THR A 3 18.95 -29.20 10.10
CA THR A 3 19.38 -28.60 11.38
C THR A 3 18.32 -27.65 11.94
N PHE A 4 17.15 -27.57 11.29
CA PHE A 4 16.09 -26.65 11.69
C PHE A 4 15.57 -26.96 13.10
N PRO A 5 15.33 -25.94 13.95
CA PRO A 5 15.49 -24.51 13.70
C PRO A 5 16.85 -23.94 14.16
N ASP A 6 17.82 -24.78 14.55
CA ASP A 6 19.09 -24.33 15.16
C ASP A 6 19.98 -23.50 14.22
N ASP A 7 19.72 -23.55 12.91
CA ASP A 7 20.41 -22.74 11.90
C ASP A 7 19.73 -21.40 11.59
N ILE A 8 18.64 -21.06 12.28
CA ILE A 8 17.97 -19.75 12.19
C ILE A 8 18.24 -18.95 13.46
N ASP A 9 18.54 -17.66 13.32
CA ASP A 9 18.59 -16.74 14.44
C ASP A 9 17.16 -16.42 14.92
N LEU A 10 16.68 -17.23 15.87
CA LEU A 10 15.35 -17.07 16.43
C LEU A 10 15.18 -15.75 17.19
N GLN A 11 16.25 -15.17 17.74
CA GLN A 11 16.15 -13.89 18.43
C GLN A 11 15.89 -12.75 17.44
N ALA A 12 16.49 -12.81 16.26
CA ALA A 12 16.23 -11.88 15.17
C ALA A 12 14.93 -12.19 14.40
N PHE A 13 14.36 -13.39 14.56
CA PHE A 13 13.13 -13.80 13.89
C PHE A 13 11.89 -13.21 14.57
N TRP A 14 11.84 -13.18 15.90
CA TRP A 14 10.66 -12.78 16.67
C TRP A 14 10.68 -11.30 17.09
N ASP A 15 9.60 -10.58 16.81
CA ASP A 15 9.25 -9.33 17.48
C ASP A 15 8.63 -9.63 18.84
N ASP A 16 9.51 -9.63 19.84
CA ASP A 16 9.23 -10.00 21.22
C ASP A 16 8.68 -8.81 22.05
N SER A 17 7.81 -8.01 21.43
CA SER A 17 7.15 -6.88 22.06
C SER A 17 6.38 -7.28 23.34
N ASP A 18 6.18 -6.33 24.26
CA ASP A 18 5.41 -6.57 25.49
C ASP A 18 3.99 -7.11 25.19
N TYR A 19 3.41 -6.68 24.07
CA TYR A 19 2.14 -7.18 23.59
C TYR A 19 2.23 -8.65 23.17
N ALA A 20 3.20 -9.03 22.33
CA ALA A 20 3.36 -10.41 21.85
C ALA A 20 3.62 -11.37 23.02
N ARG A 21 4.53 -11.02 23.93
CA ARG A 21 4.85 -11.82 25.12
C ARG A 21 3.62 -12.05 26.01
N LYS A 22 2.76 -11.04 26.15
CA LYS A 22 1.58 -11.12 27.01
C LYS A 22 0.45 -11.93 26.38
N ASN A 23 0.20 -11.73 25.08
CA ASN A 23 -1.04 -12.18 24.44
C ASN A 23 -0.87 -13.38 23.51
N ILE A 24 0.35 -13.66 23.02
CA ILE A 24 0.59 -14.65 21.96
C ILE A 24 1.56 -15.74 22.44
N THR A 25 2.65 -15.35 23.10
CA THR A 25 3.70 -16.29 23.52
C THR A 25 3.36 -17.00 24.83
N ASP A 26 3.49 -18.33 24.84
CA ASP A 26 3.40 -19.16 26.04
C ASP A 26 4.75 -19.77 26.43
N ALA A 27 4.77 -20.47 27.57
CA ALA A 27 5.89 -21.33 27.93
C ALA A 27 6.05 -22.47 26.89
N ALA A 28 7.28 -23.00 26.77
CA ALA A 28 7.55 -24.10 25.85
C ALA A 28 6.62 -25.31 26.09
N PRO A 29 6.01 -25.88 25.04
CA PRO A 29 5.01 -26.92 25.18
C PRO A 29 5.65 -28.27 25.55
N GLY A 30 5.13 -28.90 26.59
CA GLY A 30 5.53 -30.25 27.01
C GLY A 30 4.88 -31.35 26.17
N ASP A 31 5.46 -32.56 26.20
CA ASP A 31 4.96 -33.73 25.44
C ASP A 31 3.48 -34.04 25.72
N THR A 32 3.05 -33.95 26.99
CA THR A 32 1.65 -34.22 27.37
C THR A 32 0.68 -33.24 26.72
N LEU A 33 0.99 -31.94 26.76
CA LEU A 33 0.14 -30.89 26.16
C LEU A 33 0.04 -31.07 24.64
N ILE A 34 1.17 -31.39 23.99
CA ILE A 34 1.20 -31.66 22.56
C ILE A 34 0.29 -32.85 22.22
N ALA A 35 0.43 -33.98 22.93
CA ALA A 35 -0.37 -35.17 22.68
C ALA A 35 -1.88 -34.93 22.89
N GLU A 36 -2.25 -34.14 23.90
CA GLU A 36 -3.64 -33.75 24.15
C GLU A 36 -4.20 -32.87 23.02
N LEU A 37 -3.44 -31.88 22.55
CA LEU A 37 -3.85 -31.02 21.44
C LEU A 37 -3.91 -31.77 20.11
N GLU A 38 -2.95 -32.66 19.82
CA GLU A 38 -3.00 -33.52 18.63
C GLU A 38 -4.25 -34.41 18.63
N ALA A 39 -4.62 -34.97 19.79
CA ALA A 39 -5.83 -35.78 19.93
C ALA A 39 -7.11 -34.97 19.74
N GLU A 40 -7.15 -33.73 20.25
CA GLU A 40 -8.29 -32.81 20.09
C GLU A 40 -8.44 -32.30 18.66
N LEU A 41 -7.33 -31.88 18.04
CA LEU A 41 -7.29 -31.38 16.67
C LEU A 41 -7.51 -32.51 15.66
N GLY A 42 -7.15 -33.75 16.01
CA GLY A 42 -7.24 -34.92 15.13
C GLY A 42 -6.04 -35.09 14.19
N TYR A 43 -4.98 -34.29 14.37
CA TYR A 43 -3.80 -34.25 13.51
C TYR A 43 -2.53 -34.28 14.36
N ARG A 44 -1.55 -35.07 13.91
CA ARG A 44 -0.20 -35.05 14.47
C ARG A 44 0.53 -33.81 13.97
N LEU A 45 1.03 -32.97 14.87
CA LEU A 45 1.78 -31.77 14.52
C LEU A 45 3.14 -32.15 13.88
N PRO A 46 3.61 -31.40 12.85
CA PRO A 46 4.86 -31.72 12.17
C PRO A 46 6.04 -31.63 13.15
N PRO A 47 7.03 -32.54 13.07
CA PRO A 47 8.21 -32.49 13.95
C PRO A 47 8.98 -31.15 13.86
N SER A 48 9.04 -30.55 12.66
CA SER A 48 9.63 -29.23 12.42
C SER A 48 8.88 -28.14 13.19
N TYR A 49 7.55 -28.12 13.11
CA TYR A 49 6.69 -27.20 13.85
C TYR A 49 6.86 -27.31 15.37
N VAL A 50 6.82 -28.54 15.90
CA VAL A 50 6.98 -28.78 17.34
C VAL A 50 8.38 -28.35 17.82
N THR A 51 9.43 -28.65 17.06
CA THR A 51 10.80 -28.27 17.44
C THR A 51 10.96 -26.76 17.45
N PHE A 52 10.38 -26.07 16.46
CA PHE A 52 10.34 -24.60 16.39
C PHE A 52 9.61 -23.99 17.60
N MET A 53 8.40 -24.45 17.89
CA MET A 53 7.58 -23.94 18.99
C MET A 53 8.16 -24.27 20.38
N ARG A 54 9.01 -25.28 20.51
CA ARG A 54 9.76 -25.54 21.75
C ARG A 54 10.84 -24.52 22.05
N ARG A 55 11.38 -23.86 21.01
CA ARG A 55 12.40 -22.82 21.18
C ARG A 55 11.76 -21.48 21.50
N HIS A 56 10.59 -21.21 20.93
CA HIS A 56 9.77 -20.03 21.20
C HIS A 56 8.32 -20.35 20.84
N ASN A 57 7.42 -20.41 21.84
CA ASN A 57 6.08 -20.99 21.68
C ASN A 57 5.04 -19.90 21.32
N GLY A 58 5.03 -19.54 20.05
CA GLY A 58 4.16 -18.52 19.49
C GLY A 58 4.71 -17.11 19.67
N GLY A 59 4.35 -16.21 18.76
CA GLY A 59 4.87 -14.84 18.72
C GLY A 59 4.60 -14.16 17.38
N THR A 60 5.08 -12.93 17.23
CA THR A 60 4.99 -12.18 15.97
C THR A 60 6.35 -12.21 15.27
N PRO A 61 6.45 -12.64 14.00
CA PRO A 61 7.71 -12.63 13.29
C PRO A 61 8.03 -11.24 12.71
N HIS A 62 9.31 -10.88 12.59
CA HIS A 62 9.74 -9.72 11.79
C HIS A 62 9.57 -9.97 10.29
N LYS A 63 9.86 -11.21 9.84
CA LYS A 63 9.58 -11.64 8.47
C LYS A 63 8.17 -12.22 8.40
N CYS A 64 7.23 -11.39 7.99
CA CYS A 64 5.81 -11.65 8.09
C CYS A 64 5.12 -11.95 6.75
N CYS A 65 5.82 -11.83 5.62
CA CYS A 65 5.22 -12.04 4.30
C CYS A 65 5.75 -13.32 3.64
N PHE A 66 4.89 -14.03 2.91
CA PHE A 66 5.28 -15.19 2.10
C PHE A 66 4.94 -14.91 0.63
N PRO A 67 5.92 -14.90 -0.29
CA PRO A 67 5.67 -14.63 -1.71
C PRO A 67 4.76 -15.69 -2.35
N THR A 68 3.86 -15.26 -3.24
CA THR A 68 2.94 -16.12 -3.99
C THR A 68 2.82 -15.67 -5.45
N GLU A 69 2.74 -16.62 -6.38
CA GLU A 69 2.53 -16.30 -7.80
C GLU A 69 1.05 -16.09 -8.16
N THR A 70 0.14 -16.32 -7.21
CA THR A 70 -1.31 -16.22 -7.42
C THR A 70 -1.86 -15.15 -6.48
N PRO A 71 -2.60 -14.14 -6.99
CA PRO A 71 -3.23 -13.12 -6.17
C PRO A 71 -4.12 -13.70 -5.07
N THR A 72 -4.25 -12.98 -3.97
CA THR A 72 -5.16 -13.24 -2.85
C THR A 72 -5.96 -11.98 -2.53
N SER A 73 -6.94 -12.06 -1.63
CA SER A 73 -7.64 -10.86 -1.14
C SER A 73 -6.69 -9.87 -0.43
N TRP A 74 -5.56 -10.36 0.09
CA TRP A 74 -4.54 -9.53 0.74
C TRP A 74 -3.69 -8.75 -0.26
N ALA A 75 -3.03 -9.45 -1.19
CA ALA A 75 -2.15 -8.85 -2.18
C ALA A 75 -2.02 -9.74 -3.44
N ASP A 76 -1.53 -9.14 -4.53
CA ASP A 76 -1.36 -9.81 -5.82
C ASP A 76 -0.19 -10.82 -5.83
N ASP A 77 0.81 -10.61 -4.98
CA ASP A 77 2.11 -11.30 -5.05
C ASP A 77 2.59 -11.90 -3.71
N HIS A 78 1.80 -11.79 -2.64
CA HIS A 78 2.12 -12.38 -1.35
C HIS A 78 0.91 -12.57 -0.44
N VAL A 79 1.13 -13.34 0.63
CA VAL A 79 0.27 -13.37 1.82
C VAL A 79 1.04 -12.83 3.02
N ALA A 80 0.34 -12.30 4.01
CA ALA A 80 0.94 -11.81 5.26
C ALA A 80 0.42 -12.58 6.48
N ILE A 81 1.29 -12.75 7.48
CA ILE A 81 0.94 -13.28 8.79
C ILE A 81 1.26 -12.26 9.87
N THR A 82 0.45 -12.19 10.92
CA THR A 82 0.71 -11.32 12.08
C THR A 82 1.31 -12.08 13.25
N SER A 83 0.98 -13.37 13.37
CA SER A 83 1.48 -14.17 14.48
C SER A 83 1.45 -15.67 14.18
N PHE A 84 2.28 -16.39 14.92
CA PHE A 84 2.11 -17.81 15.14
C PHE A 84 1.42 -18.01 16.50
N PRO A 85 0.20 -18.57 16.52
CA PRO A 85 -0.40 -19.15 17.71
C PRO A 85 0.53 -20.08 18.49
N SER A 86 0.55 -19.94 19.82
CA SER A 86 1.23 -20.89 20.68
C SER A 86 0.57 -22.28 20.61
N ILE A 87 1.38 -23.33 20.77
CA ILE A 87 0.89 -24.65 21.15
C ILE A 87 0.49 -24.56 22.62
N GLY A 88 -0.79 -24.25 22.85
CA GLY A 88 -1.29 -23.89 24.17
C GLY A 88 -2.82 -23.85 24.22
N ARG A 89 -3.32 -23.44 25.39
CA ARG A 89 -4.75 -23.23 25.67
C ARG A 89 -5.03 -21.90 26.37
N ASP A 90 -4.00 -21.30 26.96
CA ASP A 90 -4.14 -20.14 27.85
C ASP A 90 -4.37 -18.85 27.07
N LYS A 91 -3.71 -18.70 25.91
CA LYS A 91 -3.96 -17.55 25.02
C LYS A 91 -5.22 -17.76 24.21
N ILE A 92 -5.96 -16.67 24.00
CA ILE A 92 -7.21 -16.68 23.25
C ILE A 92 -7.04 -17.24 21.82
N TYR A 93 -5.92 -16.92 21.16
CA TYR A 93 -5.57 -17.36 19.80
C TYR A 93 -4.64 -18.58 19.76
N SER A 94 -4.26 -19.16 20.91
CA SER A 94 -3.47 -20.41 20.91
C SER A 94 -4.21 -21.54 20.17
N LEU A 95 -3.50 -22.58 19.74
CA LEU A 95 -4.12 -23.66 18.94
C LEU A 95 -5.36 -24.27 19.60
N GLY A 96 -5.34 -24.46 20.92
CA GLY A 96 -6.48 -24.92 21.73
C GLY A 96 -7.18 -23.81 22.52
N GLY A 97 -6.96 -22.56 22.15
CA GLY A 97 -7.59 -21.38 22.72
C GLY A 97 -9.02 -21.17 22.22
N GLN A 98 -9.72 -20.19 22.82
CA GLN A 98 -11.12 -19.90 22.51
C GLN A 98 -11.37 -19.55 21.04
N LEU A 99 -10.43 -18.84 20.41
CA LEU A 99 -10.45 -18.47 18.99
C LEU A 99 -9.36 -19.23 18.22
N GLY A 100 -9.02 -20.45 18.68
CA GLY A 100 -8.01 -21.31 18.06
C GLY A 100 -8.51 -22.07 16.83
N SER A 101 -7.72 -23.07 16.40
CA SER A 101 -7.94 -23.77 15.13
C SER A 101 -9.33 -24.42 15.00
N ARG A 102 -9.90 -24.97 16.08
CA ARG A 102 -11.24 -25.61 16.02
C ARG A 102 -12.37 -24.59 15.92
N PHE A 103 -12.22 -23.43 16.55
CA PHE A 103 -13.20 -22.35 16.46
C PHE A 103 -13.34 -21.87 15.02
N MET A 104 -12.21 -21.70 14.32
CA MET A 104 -12.21 -21.24 12.92
C MET A 104 -12.99 -22.19 12.00
N VAL A 105 -12.85 -23.50 12.21
CA VAL A 105 -13.61 -24.51 11.47
C VAL A 105 -15.09 -24.53 11.86
N GLN A 106 -15.39 -24.56 13.16
CA GLN A 106 -16.75 -24.82 13.67
C GLN A 106 -17.66 -23.60 13.57
N GLU A 107 -17.14 -22.42 13.88
CA GLU A 107 -17.92 -21.20 14.01
C GLU A 107 -17.73 -20.26 12.81
N TRP A 108 -16.54 -20.26 12.21
CA TRP A 108 -16.21 -19.41 11.05
C TRP A 108 -16.23 -20.15 9.72
N GLY A 109 -16.57 -21.44 9.69
CA GLY A 109 -16.79 -22.21 8.47
C GLY A 109 -15.53 -22.52 7.66
N TYR A 110 -14.35 -22.29 8.23
CA TYR A 110 -13.09 -22.67 7.57
C TYR A 110 -13.06 -24.18 7.28
N PRO A 111 -12.47 -24.61 6.16
CA PRO A 111 -12.49 -26.00 5.76
C PRO A 111 -11.68 -26.86 6.76
N ASP A 112 -12.22 -28.01 7.15
CA ASP A 112 -11.56 -28.97 8.05
C ASP A 112 -10.48 -29.77 7.29
N ILE A 113 -9.35 -29.11 7.03
CA ILE A 113 -8.22 -29.64 6.27
C ILE A 113 -7.00 -29.98 7.14
N GLY A 114 -7.03 -29.57 8.41
CA GLY A 114 -5.87 -29.63 9.27
C GLY A 114 -5.88 -28.62 10.41
N VAL A 115 -4.72 -28.01 10.66
CA VAL A 115 -4.49 -27.11 11.80
C VAL A 115 -4.14 -25.72 11.29
N TYR A 116 -4.86 -24.70 11.74
CA TYR A 116 -4.57 -23.30 11.45
C TYR A 116 -3.47 -22.80 12.39
N ILE A 117 -2.34 -22.36 11.81
CA ILE A 117 -1.06 -22.14 12.52
C ILE A 117 -0.50 -20.72 12.41
N CYS A 118 -1.18 -19.82 11.69
CA CYS A 118 -0.87 -18.39 11.73
C CYS A 118 -2.15 -17.57 11.66
N ASP A 119 -2.14 -16.45 12.38
CA ASP A 119 -3.08 -15.36 12.18
C ASP A 119 -2.58 -14.45 11.05
N CYS A 120 -3.51 -13.80 10.36
CA CYS A 120 -3.23 -12.85 9.27
C CYS A 120 -3.75 -11.45 9.65
N PRO A 121 -3.31 -10.37 8.98
CA PRO A 121 -3.71 -9.00 9.31
C PRO A 121 -5.20 -8.71 9.14
N SER A 122 -5.91 -9.56 8.39
CA SER A 122 -7.34 -9.42 8.10
C SER A 122 -8.28 -9.69 9.28
N ALA A 123 -7.75 -9.97 10.47
CA ALA A 123 -8.54 -10.33 11.66
C ALA A 123 -9.42 -11.59 11.48
N GLY A 124 -8.89 -12.59 10.76
CA GLY A 124 -9.48 -13.92 10.60
C GLY A 124 -10.28 -14.12 9.30
N HIS A 125 -10.29 -13.13 8.40
CA HIS A 125 -10.83 -13.29 7.04
C HIS A 125 -9.89 -14.07 6.11
N ASP A 126 -8.65 -14.32 6.54
CA ASP A 126 -7.76 -15.30 5.95
C ASP A 126 -6.85 -15.93 7.01
N MET A 127 -6.38 -17.14 6.74
CA MET A 127 -5.54 -17.91 7.66
C MET A 127 -4.54 -18.81 6.96
N VAL A 128 -3.44 -19.14 7.65
CA VAL A 128 -2.46 -20.14 7.20
C VAL A 128 -2.69 -21.46 7.92
N ALA A 129 -2.77 -22.57 7.18
CA ALA A 129 -3.01 -23.90 7.69
C ALA A 129 -1.95 -24.93 7.27
N LEU A 130 -1.72 -25.89 8.15
CA LEU A 130 -1.14 -27.18 7.82
C LEU A 130 -2.23 -28.05 7.17
N ASP A 131 -2.10 -28.34 5.87
CA ASP A 131 -3.09 -29.08 5.08
C ASP A 131 -2.72 -30.57 4.97
N TYR A 132 -3.51 -31.41 5.63
CA TYR A 132 -3.31 -32.86 5.71
C TYR A 132 -4.11 -33.65 4.68
N ARG A 133 -4.91 -33.00 3.82
CA ARG A 133 -5.81 -33.71 2.88
C ARG A 133 -5.11 -34.76 2.01
N HIS A 134 -3.82 -34.55 1.70
CA HIS A 134 -3.03 -35.44 0.86
C HIS A 134 -2.23 -36.48 1.64
N CYS A 135 -1.70 -36.14 2.81
CA CYS A 135 -0.79 -37.01 3.58
C CYS A 135 -1.50 -37.77 4.71
N GLY A 136 -2.76 -37.41 5.02
CA GLY A 136 -3.53 -37.96 6.13
C GLY A 136 -3.05 -37.43 7.49
N PRO A 137 -3.82 -37.68 8.58
CA PRO A 137 -3.61 -37.01 9.87
C PRO A 137 -2.31 -37.35 10.61
N GLN A 138 -1.49 -38.24 10.05
CA GLN A 138 -0.22 -38.69 10.63
C GLN A 138 0.98 -38.39 9.71
N GLY A 139 0.74 -37.83 8.52
CA GLY A 139 1.77 -37.51 7.54
C GLY A 139 2.39 -36.13 7.74
N GLU A 140 3.34 -35.78 6.88
CA GLU A 140 3.92 -34.42 6.81
C GLU A 140 2.97 -33.55 5.96
N PRO A 141 2.29 -32.55 6.53
CA PRO A 141 1.38 -31.68 5.81
C PRO A 141 2.15 -30.62 5.01
N ARG A 142 1.52 -30.14 3.95
CA ARG A 142 1.94 -28.91 3.28
C ARG A 142 1.38 -27.69 4.03
N VAL A 143 1.91 -26.51 3.74
CA VAL A 143 1.39 -25.24 4.25
C VAL A 143 0.59 -24.54 3.16
N VAL A 144 -0.61 -24.09 3.50
CA VAL A 144 -1.53 -23.38 2.60
C VAL A 144 -2.07 -22.13 3.26
N HIS A 145 -2.46 -21.15 2.44
CA HIS A 145 -3.31 -20.03 2.81
C HIS A 145 -4.76 -20.37 2.47
N VAL A 146 -5.70 -19.91 3.29
CA VAL A 146 -7.15 -20.06 3.08
C VAL A 146 -7.81 -18.69 3.19
N ASP A 147 -8.47 -18.27 2.11
CA ASP A 147 -9.02 -16.93 1.93
C ASP A 147 -10.55 -16.96 2.03
N GLN A 148 -11.13 -16.51 3.15
CA GLN A 148 -12.57 -16.53 3.34
C GLN A 148 -13.30 -15.61 2.35
N GLU A 149 -12.70 -14.47 1.99
CA GLU A 149 -13.32 -13.48 1.10
C GLU A 149 -13.42 -13.99 -0.35
N ASP A 150 -12.59 -14.98 -0.70
CA ASP A 150 -12.58 -15.65 -1.99
C ASP A 150 -13.09 -17.11 -1.90
N ASP A 151 -14.26 -17.29 -1.26
CA ASP A 151 -14.96 -18.58 -1.10
C ASP A 151 -14.09 -19.69 -0.50
N TYR A 152 -13.31 -19.35 0.53
CA TYR A 152 -12.34 -20.23 1.18
C TYR A 152 -11.33 -20.83 0.20
N ARG A 153 -10.91 -20.06 -0.82
CA ARG A 153 -9.89 -20.50 -1.77
C ARG A 153 -8.62 -20.90 -1.02
N ILE A 154 -8.06 -22.04 -1.41
CA ILE A 154 -6.85 -22.59 -0.80
C ILE A 154 -5.67 -22.39 -1.74
N THR A 155 -4.71 -21.57 -1.33
CA THR A 155 -3.48 -21.26 -2.06
C THR A 155 -2.31 -22.02 -1.46
N PHE A 156 -1.53 -22.73 -2.28
CA PHE A 156 -0.34 -23.43 -1.81
C PHE A 156 0.77 -22.45 -1.47
N LEU A 157 1.39 -22.59 -0.29
CA LEU A 157 2.53 -21.76 0.11
C LEU A 157 3.83 -22.57 0.11
N ALA A 158 3.86 -23.68 0.84
CA ALA A 158 5.09 -24.46 1.00
C ALA A 158 4.82 -25.95 1.16
N ARG A 159 5.82 -26.77 0.81
CA ARG A 159 5.72 -28.24 0.88
C ARG A 159 5.71 -28.80 2.30
N ASP A 160 6.24 -28.06 3.26
CA ASP A 160 6.37 -28.43 4.67
C ASP A 160 6.54 -27.14 5.52
N PHE A 161 6.38 -27.24 6.84
CA PHE A 161 6.46 -26.09 7.75
C PHE A 161 7.85 -25.42 7.75
N GLU A 162 8.91 -26.21 7.66
CA GLU A 162 10.28 -25.68 7.61
C GLU A 162 10.46 -24.78 6.36
N SER A 163 10.01 -25.25 5.20
CA SER A 163 10.08 -24.49 3.94
C SER A 163 9.23 -23.23 4.01
N PHE A 164 8.10 -23.24 4.73
CA PHE A 164 7.28 -22.05 4.97
C PHE A 164 8.05 -21.00 5.79
N VAL A 165 8.58 -21.37 6.97
CA VAL A 165 9.34 -20.44 7.83
C VAL A 165 10.55 -19.87 7.12
N ARG A 166 11.25 -20.68 6.32
CA ARG A 166 12.42 -20.24 5.53
C ARG A 166 12.07 -19.32 4.35
N GLY A 167 10.85 -19.43 3.84
CA GLY A 167 10.35 -18.60 2.73
C GLY A 167 9.78 -17.27 3.16
N LEU A 168 9.60 -17.04 4.47
CA LEU A 168 9.16 -15.76 4.99
C LEU A 168 10.20 -14.66 4.71
N VAL A 169 9.71 -13.51 4.24
CA VAL A 169 10.48 -12.30 3.96
C VAL A 169 9.90 -11.11 4.72
N ASP A 170 10.69 -10.04 4.79
CA ASP A 170 10.23 -8.76 5.35
C ASP A 170 9.21 -8.11 4.41
N GLU A 171 8.24 -7.38 4.95
CA GLU A 171 7.24 -6.65 4.16
C GLU A 171 7.89 -5.64 3.20
N GLN A 172 9.06 -5.10 3.55
CA GLN A 172 9.85 -4.20 2.70
C GLN A 172 10.26 -4.84 1.37
N HIS A 173 10.21 -6.18 1.25
CA HIS A 173 10.43 -6.85 -0.02
C HIS A 173 9.38 -6.48 -1.08
N PHE A 174 8.19 -6.06 -0.64
CA PHE A 174 7.05 -5.69 -1.47
C PHE A 174 6.77 -4.17 -1.46
N ASP A 175 7.64 -3.37 -0.84
CA ASP A 175 7.52 -1.91 -0.85
C ASP A 175 7.98 -1.34 -2.20
N THR A 176 7.04 -0.97 -3.05
CA THR A 176 7.28 -0.37 -4.37
C THR A 176 7.35 1.16 -4.33
N SER A 177 7.27 1.79 -3.16
CA SER A 177 7.08 3.25 -3.05
C SER A 177 8.20 4.08 -3.70
N GLU A 178 9.44 3.58 -3.72
CA GLU A 178 10.56 4.23 -4.40
C GLU A 178 10.52 4.02 -5.93
N GLU A 179 10.07 2.85 -6.39
CA GLU A 179 9.88 2.57 -7.82
C GLU A 179 8.74 3.44 -8.38
N ASP A 180 7.60 3.49 -7.67
CA ASP A 180 6.44 4.32 -8.00
C ASP A 180 6.82 5.81 -8.05
N PHE A 181 7.63 6.27 -7.09
CA PHE A 181 8.14 7.64 -7.05
C PHE A 181 9.02 7.95 -8.28
N GLU A 182 9.92 7.05 -8.67
CA GLU A 182 10.77 7.26 -9.85
C GLU A 182 9.97 7.22 -11.15
N GLU A 183 8.96 6.35 -11.26
CA GLU A 183 8.03 6.36 -12.40
C GLU A 183 7.27 7.68 -12.50
N GLU A 184 6.74 8.18 -11.39
CA GLU A 184 6.06 9.47 -11.35
C GLU A 184 7.02 10.63 -11.65
N ARG A 185 8.27 10.55 -11.19
CA ARG A 185 9.33 11.50 -11.53
C ARG A 185 9.57 11.56 -13.04
N LEU A 186 9.69 10.40 -13.70
CA LEU A 186 9.85 10.32 -15.15
C LEU A 186 8.62 10.88 -15.89
N ARG A 187 7.41 10.63 -15.39
CA ARG A 187 6.18 11.23 -15.93
C ARG A 187 6.19 12.77 -15.83
N VAL A 188 6.64 13.30 -14.69
CA VAL A 188 6.75 14.75 -14.45
C VAL A 188 7.87 15.39 -15.29
N THR A 189 9.03 14.74 -15.46
CA THR A 189 10.18 15.32 -16.17
C THR A 189 10.10 15.12 -17.68
N ASP A 190 9.66 13.96 -18.14
CA ASP A 190 9.78 13.52 -19.53
C ASP A 190 8.44 13.14 -20.16
N GLY A 191 7.41 12.90 -19.36
CA GLY A 191 6.07 12.56 -19.84
C GLY A 191 5.50 13.63 -20.77
N GLU A 192 4.86 13.19 -21.86
CA GLU A 192 4.22 14.09 -22.81
C GLU A 192 3.14 14.93 -22.11
N PHE A 193 3.11 16.22 -22.41
CA PHE A 193 1.96 17.05 -22.05
C PHE A 193 0.74 16.61 -22.84
N SER A 194 -0.44 16.75 -22.25
CA SER A 194 -1.69 16.51 -22.97
C SER A 194 -1.82 17.39 -24.21
N GLU A 195 -2.59 16.95 -25.20
CA GLU A 195 -2.84 17.75 -26.41
C GLU A 195 -3.33 19.17 -26.08
N THR A 196 -4.22 19.28 -25.09
CA THR A 196 -4.74 20.56 -24.59
C THR A 196 -3.61 21.40 -24.01
N LEU A 197 -2.83 20.86 -23.08
CA LEU A 197 -1.78 21.60 -22.39
C LEU A 197 -0.63 21.97 -23.35
N ALA A 198 -0.21 21.06 -24.21
CA ALA A 198 0.80 21.30 -25.24
C ALA A 198 0.39 22.46 -26.18
N SER A 199 -0.89 22.50 -26.59
CA SER A 199 -1.44 23.58 -27.41
C SER A 199 -1.40 24.93 -26.70
N LEU A 200 -1.63 24.97 -25.39
CA LEU A 200 -1.56 26.20 -24.59
C LEU A 200 -0.12 26.68 -24.38
N LEU A 201 0.82 25.75 -24.17
CA LEU A 201 2.25 26.05 -23.96
C LEU A 201 2.91 26.61 -25.23
N GLN A 202 2.51 26.12 -26.41
CA GLN A 202 3.13 26.51 -27.69
C GLN A 202 3.05 28.02 -27.92
N GLY A 203 4.17 28.72 -28.13
CA GLY A 203 4.14 30.16 -28.45
C GLY A 203 3.53 31.04 -27.35
N PHE A 204 3.61 30.62 -26.08
CA PHE A 204 3.28 31.48 -24.95
C PHE A 204 4.33 32.59 -24.79
N GLU A 205 4.11 33.72 -25.47
CA GLU A 205 5.05 34.86 -25.52
C GLU A 205 5.44 35.44 -24.15
N PRO A 206 4.57 35.49 -23.12
CA PRO A 206 4.94 36.09 -21.84
C PRO A 206 6.13 35.41 -21.16
N PHE A 207 6.35 34.12 -21.42
CA PHE A 207 7.47 33.38 -20.85
C PHE A 207 7.90 32.22 -21.79
N PRO A 208 8.89 32.40 -22.67
CA PRO A 208 9.21 31.40 -23.70
C PRO A 208 9.65 30.01 -23.19
N ARG A 209 10.07 29.88 -21.92
CA ARG A 209 10.48 28.61 -21.28
C ARG A 209 9.41 28.06 -20.33
N ILE A 210 8.13 28.31 -20.63
CA ILE A 210 7.03 28.04 -19.71
C ILE A 210 6.80 26.56 -19.42
N ASP A 211 7.08 25.72 -20.41
CA ASP A 211 7.12 24.26 -20.30
C ASP A 211 8.17 23.81 -19.26
N GLN A 212 9.38 24.40 -19.31
CA GLN A 212 10.46 24.09 -18.38
C GLN A 212 10.12 24.55 -16.97
N ALA A 213 9.53 25.75 -16.81
CA ALA A 213 9.12 26.25 -15.50
C ALA A 213 7.99 25.41 -14.90
N MET A 214 7.02 24.99 -15.73
CA MET A 214 5.94 24.08 -15.31
C MET A 214 6.50 22.76 -14.77
N ARG A 215 7.45 22.14 -15.49
CA ARG A 215 8.10 20.91 -15.03
C ARG A 215 8.93 21.13 -13.76
N ALA A 216 9.63 22.24 -13.64
CA ALA A 216 10.41 22.54 -12.44
C ALA A 216 9.52 22.71 -11.20
N ILE A 217 8.37 23.37 -11.33
CA ILE A 217 7.39 23.49 -10.23
C ILE A 217 6.82 22.11 -9.87
N ALA A 218 6.41 21.32 -10.88
CA ALA A 218 5.86 19.99 -10.69
C ALA A 218 6.87 19.03 -10.04
N LEU A 219 8.14 19.08 -10.46
CA LEU A 219 9.22 18.26 -9.90
C LEU A 219 9.46 18.62 -8.42
N ARG A 220 9.52 19.91 -8.09
CA ARG A 220 9.67 20.32 -6.69
C ARG A 220 8.48 19.89 -5.84
N LEU A 221 7.27 19.96 -6.40
CA LEU A 221 6.06 19.51 -5.72
C LEU A 221 6.10 18.00 -5.46
N LEU A 222 6.53 17.22 -6.44
CA LEU A 222 6.76 15.78 -6.31
C LEU A 222 7.82 15.48 -5.24
N GLU A 223 8.97 16.17 -5.25
CA GLU A 223 10.04 15.99 -4.26
C GLU A 223 9.59 16.34 -2.84
N GLU A 224 8.81 17.41 -2.65
CA GLU A 224 8.34 17.85 -1.33
C GLU A 224 7.22 16.94 -0.77
N LYS A 225 6.39 16.36 -1.65
CA LYS A 225 5.20 15.58 -1.23
C LYS A 225 5.33 14.08 -1.41
N ARG A 226 6.35 13.62 -2.14
CA ARG A 226 6.48 12.27 -2.67
C ARG A 226 5.31 11.81 -3.57
N CYS A 227 4.53 12.76 -4.09
CA CYS A 227 3.50 12.51 -5.11
C CYS A 227 3.22 13.75 -5.95
N PHE A 228 2.76 13.59 -7.19
CA PHE A 228 2.36 14.70 -8.06
C PHE A 228 0.87 15.04 -7.90
N ALA A 229 0.51 15.66 -6.78
CA ALA A 229 -0.87 16.04 -6.45
C ALA A 229 -1.02 17.51 -6.00
N LEU A 230 -2.00 18.22 -6.57
CA LEU A 230 -2.23 19.64 -6.29
C LEU A 230 -3.24 19.85 -5.16
N HIS A 231 -2.79 20.52 -4.09
CA HIS A 231 -3.56 20.76 -2.87
C HIS A 231 -3.60 22.25 -2.50
N ALA A 232 -4.01 22.57 -1.27
CA ALA A 232 -4.11 23.93 -0.74
C ALA A 232 -2.78 24.48 -0.18
N ASP A 233 -1.70 24.39 -0.95
CA ASP A 233 -0.35 24.82 -0.58
C ASP A 233 0.30 25.74 -1.62
N PRO A 234 1.35 26.51 -1.26
CA PRO A 234 1.92 27.54 -2.14
C PRO A 234 2.40 27.04 -3.51
N LEU A 235 3.02 25.86 -3.59
CA LEU A 235 3.50 25.32 -4.87
C LEU A 235 2.36 24.86 -5.76
N SER A 236 1.36 24.18 -5.17
CA SER A 236 0.15 23.78 -5.90
C SER A 236 -0.59 25.00 -6.45
N TYR A 237 -0.72 26.04 -5.63
CA TYR A 237 -1.29 27.32 -6.00
C TYR A 237 -0.56 28.02 -7.13
N LEU A 238 0.77 28.02 -7.13
CA LEU A 238 1.55 28.55 -8.25
C LEU A 238 1.32 27.75 -9.53
N LEU A 239 1.21 26.42 -9.43
CA LEU A 239 0.93 25.58 -10.59
C LEU A 239 -0.51 25.75 -11.10
N TYR A 240 -1.50 25.93 -10.22
CA TYR A 240 -2.86 26.31 -10.60
C TYR A 240 -2.90 27.68 -11.29
N ASP A 241 -2.16 28.64 -10.76
CA ASP A 241 -2.06 29.98 -11.36
C ASP A 241 -1.47 29.89 -12.76
N LEU A 242 -0.41 29.11 -12.94
CA LEU A 242 0.21 28.91 -14.25
C LEU A 242 -0.76 28.26 -15.25
N GLN A 243 -1.47 27.21 -14.85
CA GLN A 243 -2.46 26.53 -15.70
C GLN A 243 -3.58 27.49 -16.13
N PHE A 244 -4.12 28.29 -15.20
CA PHE A 244 -5.13 29.28 -15.51
C PHE A 244 -4.58 30.37 -16.44
N TRP A 245 -3.34 30.82 -16.22
CA TRP A 245 -2.75 31.84 -17.08
C TRP A 245 -2.55 31.34 -18.52
N LEU A 246 -2.10 30.11 -18.68
CA LEU A 246 -1.99 29.47 -19.99
C LEU A 246 -3.37 29.39 -20.67
N TYR A 247 -4.40 28.97 -19.93
CA TYR A 247 -5.75 28.86 -20.45
C TYR A 247 -6.34 30.23 -20.83
N GLN A 248 -6.27 31.24 -19.94
CA GLN A 248 -6.80 32.59 -20.20
C GLN A 248 -6.10 33.29 -21.38
N TYR A 249 -4.85 32.94 -21.67
CA TYR A 249 -4.10 33.54 -22.77
C TYR A 249 -4.64 33.12 -24.14
N ARG A 250 -5.32 31.97 -24.20
CA ARG A 250 -5.87 31.41 -25.44
C ARG A 250 -7.40 31.45 -25.49
N GLN A 251 -8.04 31.40 -24.33
CA GLN A 251 -9.48 31.32 -24.20
C GLN A 251 -10.01 32.47 -23.36
N ARG A 252 -11.14 33.03 -23.79
CA ARG A 252 -11.88 33.98 -22.98
C ARG A 252 -12.62 33.22 -21.88
N ILE A 253 -12.52 33.69 -20.64
CA ILE A 253 -13.18 33.11 -19.47
C ILE A 253 -14.16 34.16 -18.94
N ASP A 254 -15.46 33.92 -19.06
CA ASP A 254 -16.47 34.89 -18.59
C ASP A 254 -17.00 34.51 -17.20
N ARG A 255 -16.96 33.22 -16.85
CA ARG A 255 -17.44 32.67 -15.57
C ARG A 255 -16.45 31.65 -15.03
N ARG A 256 -16.40 31.51 -13.70
CA ARG A 256 -15.64 30.47 -13.01
C ARG A 256 -15.81 29.09 -13.65
N ARG A 257 -17.06 28.74 -13.98
CA ARG A 257 -17.41 27.43 -14.56
C ARG A 257 -16.69 27.14 -15.88
N ASP A 258 -16.43 28.17 -16.69
CA ASP A 258 -15.79 28.00 -17.99
C ASP A 258 -14.34 27.47 -17.85
N TYR A 259 -13.66 27.77 -16.73
CA TYR A 259 -12.35 27.19 -16.40
C TYR A 259 -12.47 25.83 -15.69
N LEU A 260 -13.37 25.70 -14.71
CA LEU A 260 -13.54 24.46 -13.96
C LEU A 260 -13.92 23.27 -14.85
N ASP A 261 -14.73 23.50 -15.89
CA ASP A 261 -15.09 22.46 -16.86
C ASP A 261 -13.92 22.07 -17.77
N ALA A 262 -12.95 22.97 -17.99
CA ALA A 262 -11.78 22.72 -18.82
C ALA A 262 -10.62 22.07 -18.05
N TYR A 263 -10.52 22.34 -16.74
CA TYR A 263 -9.42 21.90 -15.88
C TYR A 263 -9.09 20.40 -15.97
N PRO A 264 -10.06 19.46 -15.97
CA PRO A 264 -9.75 18.03 -16.04
C PRO A 264 -8.90 17.66 -17.24
N ALA A 265 -9.18 18.23 -18.41
CA ALA A 265 -8.48 17.94 -19.65
C ALA A 265 -7.11 18.63 -19.76
N LEU A 266 -6.77 19.55 -18.84
CA LEU A 266 -5.47 20.21 -18.79
C LEU A 266 -4.42 19.29 -18.18
N ILE A 267 -4.70 18.80 -16.96
CA ILE A 267 -3.70 18.08 -16.16
C ILE A 267 -4.27 16.91 -15.36
N ALA A 268 -5.53 16.98 -14.90
CA ALA A 268 -5.98 16.06 -13.85
C ALA A 268 -6.46 14.70 -14.38
N LEU A 269 -7.16 14.72 -15.52
CA LEU A 269 -7.66 13.54 -16.24
C LEU A 269 -7.22 13.60 -17.70
N ALA A 270 -6.12 14.32 -17.95
CA ALA A 270 -5.63 14.55 -19.29
C ALA A 270 -4.91 13.31 -19.81
N GLY A 271 -5.09 13.01 -21.11
CA GLY A 271 -4.25 12.00 -21.78
C GLY A 271 -2.82 12.51 -21.92
N GLY A 272 -1.82 11.67 -21.67
CA GLY A 272 -0.40 12.04 -21.68
C GLY A 272 0.33 11.55 -20.44
N GLY A 273 1.66 11.69 -20.42
CA GLY A 273 2.49 11.28 -19.27
C GLY A 273 2.47 12.31 -18.14
N PHE A 274 2.38 13.60 -18.44
CA PHE A 274 2.33 14.67 -17.45
C PHE A 274 0.90 14.90 -16.95
N SER A 275 0.50 14.19 -15.89
CA SER A 275 -0.85 14.20 -15.35
C SER A 275 -0.85 13.93 -13.85
N THR A 276 -1.82 14.48 -13.11
CA THR A 276 -2.01 14.17 -11.68
C THR A 276 -2.85 12.89 -11.46
N GLY A 277 -3.36 12.27 -12.53
CA GLY A 277 -4.15 11.03 -12.48
C GLY A 277 -5.55 11.14 -11.85
N GLY A 278 -5.83 12.24 -11.16
CA GLY A 278 -7.10 12.59 -10.58
C GLY A 278 -7.06 13.94 -9.89
N TYR A 279 -8.22 14.40 -9.38
CA TYR A 279 -8.33 15.60 -8.56
C TYR A 279 -9.63 15.60 -7.77
N ALA A 280 -9.70 16.40 -6.70
CA ALA A 280 -10.94 16.77 -6.04
C ALA A 280 -11.40 18.15 -6.53
N PRO A 281 -12.62 18.32 -7.08
CA PRO A 281 -13.10 19.59 -7.61
C PRO A 281 -13.01 20.77 -6.64
N GLY A 282 -13.21 20.51 -5.33
CA GLY A 282 -13.12 21.52 -4.29
C GLY A 282 -11.79 22.28 -4.26
N PHE A 283 -10.65 21.63 -4.54
CA PHE A 283 -9.36 22.32 -4.52
C PHE A 283 -9.25 23.42 -5.60
N VAL A 284 -9.82 23.19 -6.79
CA VAL A 284 -9.78 24.15 -7.90
C VAL A 284 -10.84 25.23 -7.70
N GLU A 285 -11.99 24.87 -7.15
CA GLU A 285 -13.05 25.81 -6.76
C GLU A 285 -12.53 26.80 -5.70
N ASP A 286 -11.97 26.29 -4.61
CA ASP A 286 -11.41 27.08 -3.51
C ASP A 286 -10.24 27.93 -3.97
N TRP A 287 -9.34 27.39 -4.80
CA TRP A 287 -8.25 28.17 -5.39
C TRP A 287 -8.79 29.36 -6.22
N PHE A 288 -9.80 29.13 -7.06
CA PHE A 288 -10.37 30.18 -7.90
C PHE A 288 -11.04 31.27 -7.05
N GLU A 289 -11.88 30.88 -6.09
CA GLU A 289 -12.55 31.80 -5.16
C GLU A 289 -11.53 32.64 -4.39
N ARG A 290 -10.49 31.99 -3.87
CA ARG A 290 -9.40 32.67 -3.17
C ARG A 290 -8.72 33.71 -4.04
N ARG A 291 -8.43 33.41 -5.30
CA ARG A 291 -7.79 34.38 -6.22
C ARG A 291 -8.68 35.58 -6.54
N VAL A 292 -10.00 35.39 -6.57
CA VAL A 292 -10.95 36.50 -6.71
C VAL A 292 -10.97 37.35 -5.43
N ASP A 293 -11.04 36.73 -4.25
CA ASP A 293 -11.06 37.42 -2.96
C ASP A 293 -9.77 38.22 -2.71
N GLU A 294 -8.62 37.68 -3.11
CA GLU A 294 -7.31 38.32 -3.05
C GLU A 294 -7.13 39.41 -4.13
N ARG A 295 -8.13 39.59 -5.02
CA ARG A 295 -8.09 40.50 -6.19
C ARG A 295 -6.94 40.21 -7.15
N LEU A 296 -6.49 38.96 -7.17
CA LEU A 296 -5.49 38.47 -8.12
C LEU A 296 -6.16 38.15 -9.45
N LEU A 297 -7.37 37.57 -9.43
CA LEU A 297 -8.28 37.51 -10.57
C LEU A 297 -9.24 38.69 -10.56
N ILE A 298 -9.36 39.37 -11.70
CA ILE A 298 -10.20 40.56 -11.87
C ILE A 298 -11.06 40.44 -13.12
N GLU A 299 -12.26 41.02 -13.08
CA GLU A 299 -13.10 41.15 -14.28
C GLU A 299 -12.57 42.27 -15.18
N SER A 300 -12.53 41.99 -16.48
CA SER A 300 -12.10 42.95 -17.49
C SER A 300 -12.95 42.82 -18.76
N ARG A 301 -12.74 43.74 -19.72
CA ARG A 301 -13.33 43.61 -21.07
C ARG A 301 -12.89 42.34 -21.80
N HIS A 302 -11.83 41.68 -21.34
CA HIS A 302 -11.29 40.43 -21.89
C HIS A 302 -11.73 39.17 -21.11
N GLY A 303 -12.67 39.31 -20.18
CA GLY A 303 -13.10 38.25 -19.27
C GLY A 303 -12.41 38.35 -17.91
N ILE A 304 -12.49 37.27 -17.13
CA ILE A 304 -11.77 37.09 -15.87
C ILE A 304 -10.30 36.87 -16.20
N VAL A 305 -9.45 37.77 -15.72
CA VAL A 305 -8.01 37.71 -15.98
C VAL A 305 -7.19 37.92 -14.72
N PHE A 306 -5.95 37.44 -14.71
CA PHE A 306 -5.00 37.86 -13.68
C PHE A 306 -4.70 39.36 -13.77
N SER A 307 -4.56 40.01 -12.62
CA SER A 307 -4.06 41.38 -12.50
C SER A 307 -2.62 41.48 -13.01
N GLU A 308 -2.24 42.64 -13.52
CA GLU A 308 -0.86 42.86 -14.03
C GLU A 308 0.20 42.69 -12.94
N ALA A 309 -0.13 43.05 -11.68
CA ALA A 309 0.74 42.82 -10.54
C ALA A 309 0.97 41.32 -10.27
N HIS A 310 -0.09 40.50 -10.34
CA HIS A 310 0.05 39.05 -10.16
C HIS A 310 0.82 38.40 -11.30
N LYS A 311 0.61 38.84 -12.55
CA LYS A 311 1.40 38.37 -13.70
C LYS A 311 2.88 38.68 -13.54
N ALA A 312 3.22 39.89 -13.10
CA ALA A 312 4.62 40.27 -12.82
C ALA A 312 5.22 39.38 -11.71
N TRP A 313 4.48 39.15 -10.63
CA TRP A 313 4.89 38.25 -9.56
C TRP A 313 5.10 36.80 -10.05
N MET A 314 4.18 36.27 -10.87
CA MET A 314 4.32 34.93 -11.45
C MET A 314 5.57 34.83 -12.31
N LEU A 315 5.88 35.84 -13.14
CA LEU A 315 7.11 35.85 -13.95
C LEU A 315 8.37 35.77 -13.07
N GLU A 316 8.41 36.50 -11.95
CA GLU A 316 9.51 36.42 -10.99
C GLU A 316 9.64 35.01 -10.40
N GLN A 317 8.53 34.39 -10.01
CA GLN A 317 8.54 33.01 -9.50
C GLN A 317 9.04 32.03 -10.56
N LEU A 318 8.50 32.09 -11.78
CA LEU A 318 8.88 31.20 -12.88
C LEU A 318 10.37 31.32 -13.21
N GLN A 319 10.91 32.54 -13.21
CA GLN A 319 12.35 32.75 -13.42
C GLN A 319 13.18 32.12 -12.29
N ALA A 320 12.76 32.25 -11.03
CA ALA A 320 13.45 31.67 -9.88
C ALA A 320 13.56 30.14 -9.94
N PHE A 321 12.60 29.46 -10.59
CA PHE A 321 12.65 28.02 -10.83
C PHE A 321 13.64 27.59 -11.92
N LEU A 322 14.07 28.51 -12.79
CA LEU A 322 14.93 28.22 -13.94
C LEU A 322 16.39 28.66 -13.78
N GLY A 323 16.75 29.31 -12.67
CA GLY A 323 18.06 29.89 -12.43
C GLY A 323 18.12 31.36 -12.82
#